data_AF-A0A3N2PE70-F1
#
_entry.id   AF-A0A3N2PE70-F1
#
_cell.length_a   1.000
_cell.length_b   1.000
_cell.length_c   1.000
_cell.angle_alpha   90.00
_cell.angle_beta   90.00
_cell.angle_gamma   90.00
#
_symmetry.space_group_name_H-M   'P 1'
#
loop_
_entity.id
_entity.type
_entity.pdbx_description
1 polymer ?
#
loop_
_entity_poly.entity_id
_entity_poly.type
_entity_poly.pdbx_seq_one_letter_code
_entity_poly.pdbx_strand_id
1 'polypeptide(L)'
;MKTVTIERKSFMPRAEFRRKANALKQLSDEEKLYKATNPVQRDSSVTKEYRQEVIDRIWKQFHERNPEFADKLIERVTKRMQPDHVWELQLGGPDDKSNLRFLDSRTNEDIGIRQIRPQIARLPDGTPIRIEVIDE
;
A
#
# COMPACT_ATOMS: atom_id res chain seq x y z
N MET A 1 18.78 0.64 14.87
CA MET A 1 17.33 0.67 14.61
C MET A 1 16.88 2.10 14.44
N LYS A 2 16.03 2.40 13.45
CA LYS A 2 15.50 3.75 13.16
C LYS A 2 13.98 3.77 13.32
N THR A 3 13.46 4.71 14.10
CA THR A 3 12.02 4.99 14.15
C THR A 3 11.60 5.86 12.96
N VAL A 4 10.51 5.46 12.32
CA VAL A 4 9.83 6.15 11.22
C VAL A 4 8.40 6.43 11.66
N THR A 5 8.02 7.70 11.62
CA THR A 5 6.68 8.13 12.03
C THR A 5 5.79 8.25 10.80
N ILE A 6 4.57 7.72 10.90
CA ILE A 6 3.49 7.92 9.93
C ILE A 6 2.29 8.58 10.62
N GLU A 7 1.72 9.59 9.98
CA GLU A 7 0.67 10.44 10.52
C GLU A 7 -0.52 10.49 9.55
N ARG A 8 -1.74 10.38 10.09
CA ARG A 8 -2.95 10.56 9.28
C ARG A 8 -3.15 12.03 8.97
N LYS A 9 -3.18 12.36 7.68
CA LYS A 9 -3.58 13.70 7.21
C LYS A 9 -5.10 13.80 7.06
N SER A 10 -5.63 15.01 7.13
CA SER A 10 -7.09 15.29 7.11
C SER A 10 -7.80 14.79 5.85
N PHE A 11 -7.10 14.72 4.71
CA PHE A 11 -7.65 14.22 3.46
C PHE A 11 -7.71 12.68 3.38
N MET A 12 -7.05 11.97 4.30
CA MET A 12 -6.95 10.51 4.25
C MET A 12 -8.19 9.86 4.87
N PRO A 13 -8.87 8.93 4.16
CA PRO A 13 -9.94 8.16 4.76
C PRO A 13 -9.42 7.37 5.97
N ARG A 14 -9.99 7.62 7.15
CA ARG A 14 -9.51 7.04 8.43
C ARG A 14 -9.37 5.52 8.40
N ALA A 15 -10.34 4.82 7.81
CA ALA A 15 -10.32 3.35 7.72
C ALA A 15 -9.16 2.85 6.83
N GLU A 16 -8.88 3.53 5.72
CA GLU A 16 -7.81 3.16 4.80
C GLU A 16 -6.43 3.42 5.39
N PHE A 17 -6.25 4.60 6.01
CA PHE A 17 -5.03 4.92 6.75
C PHE A 17 -4.77 3.87 7.84
N ARG A 18 -5.76 3.61 8.71
CA ARG A 18 -5.63 2.64 9.82
C ARG A 18 -5.24 1.26 9.34
N ARG A 19 -5.87 0.77 8.26
CA ARG A 19 -5.55 -0.55 7.70
C ARG A 19 -4.07 -0.66 7.33
N LYS A 20 -3.54 0.35 6.63
CA LYS A 20 -2.13 0.37 6.21
C LYS A 20 -1.19 0.60 7.39
N ALA A 21 -1.49 1.58 8.24
CA ALA A 21 -0.68 1.92 9.40
C ALA A 21 -0.59 0.74 10.39
N ASN A 22 -1.69 0.03 10.66
CA ASN A 22 -1.69 -1.13 11.54
C ASN A 22 -0.89 -2.29 10.96
N ALA A 23 -0.96 -2.54 9.64
CA ALA A 23 -0.16 -3.58 9.01
C ALA A 23 1.34 -3.28 9.10
N LEU A 24 1.75 -2.03 8.82
CA LEU A 24 3.13 -1.59 8.99
C LEU A 24 3.57 -1.64 10.45
N LYS A 25 2.70 -1.27 11.39
CA LYS A 25 2.99 -1.37 12.82
C LYS A 25 3.17 -2.84 13.24
N GLN A 26 2.30 -3.74 12.79
CA GLN A 26 2.44 -5.17 13.09
C GLN A 26 3.77 -5.72 12.55
N LEU A 27 4.12 -5.42 11.30
CA LEU A 27 5.40 -5.84 10.73
C LEU A 27 6.60 -5.25 11.49
N SER A 28 6.46 -4.03 12.00
CA SER A 28 7.44 -3.39 12.87
C SER A 28 7.57 -4.10 14.23
N ASP A 29 6.45 -4.46 14.84
CA ASP A 29 6.42 -5.15 16.14
C ASP A 29 6.99 -6.57 16.02
N GLU A 30 6.86 -7.18 14.84
CA GLU A 30 7.47 -8.47 14.47
C GLU A 30 8.93 -8.36 13.97
N GLU A 31 9.53 -7.16 14.04
CA GLU A 31 10.92 -6.87 13.63
C GLU A 31 11.24 -7.21 12.15
N LYS A 32 10.23 -7.23 11.28
CA LYS A 32 10.37 -7.61 9.87
C LYS A 32 10.82 -6.46 8.96
N LEU A 33 10.73 -5.22 9.42
CA LEU A 33 10.97 -4.05 8.58
C LEU A 33 12.44 -3.64 8.59
N TYR A 34 13.00 -3.40 7.41
CA TYR A 34 14.35 -2.90 7.24
C TYR A 34 14.45 -2.03 5.98
N LYS A 35 15.46 -1.16 5.90
CA LYS A 35 15.75 -0.38 4.68
C LYS A 35 16.12 -1.33 3.55
N ALA A 36 15.26 -1.47 2.55
CA ALA A 36 15.58 -2.25 1.35
C ALA A 36 16.63 -1.55 0.48
N THR A 37 17.40 -2.33 -0.28
CA THR A 37 18.35 -1.81 -1.27
C THR A 37 17.65 -1.00 -2.36
N ASN A 38 18.27 0.12 -2.74
CA ASN A 38 17.78 1.01 -3.79
C ASN A 38 18.66 0.89 -5.05
N PRO A 39 18.11 0.77 -6.27
CA PRO A 39 16.69 0.77 -6.62
C PRO A 39 15.95 -0.48 -6.11
N VAL A 40 14.75 -0.26 -5.56
CA VAL A 40 13.84 -1.35 -5.21
C VAL A 40 13.44 -2.06 -6.50
N GLN A 41 13.66 -3.37 -6.57
CA GLN A 41 13.21 -4.17 -7.71
C GLN A 41 11.68 -4.28 -7.67
N ARG A 42 11.04 -3.89 -8.78
CA ARG A 42 9.59 -3.93 -8.94
C ARG A 42 9.22 -4.44 -10.32
N ASP A 43 8.41 -5.48 -10.39
CA ASP A 43 7.75 -5.92 -11.59
C ASP A 43 6.36 -5.27 -11.71
N SER A 44 6.25 -4.37 -12.69
CA SER A 44 4.98 -3.70 -12.99
C SER A 44 3.86 -4.67 -13.40
N SER A 45 4.20 -5.85 -13.92
CA SER A 45 3.25 -6.87 -14.35
C SER A 45 2.38 -7.36 -13.19
N VAL A 46 2.96 -7.53 -12.00
CA VAL A 46 2.29 -8.01 -10.78
C VAL A 46 1.09 -7.12 -10.44
N THR A 47 1.30 -5.80 -10.40
CA THR A 47 0.23 -4.84 -10.12
C THR A 47 -0.82 -4.75 -11.24
N LYS A 48 -0.40 -4.93 -12.49
CA LYS A 48 -1.32 -4.91 -13.65
C LYS A 48 -2.23 -6.12 -13.65
N GLU A 49 -1.67 -7.31 -13.44
CA GLU A 49 -2.39 -8.57 -13.35
C GLU A 49 -3.35 -8.58 -12.17
N TYR A 50 -2.90 -8.15 -10.98
CA TYR A 50 -3.77 -8.03 -9.81
C TYR A 50 -4.97 -7.12 -10.06
N ARG A 51 -4.77 -5.98 -10.76
CA ARG A 51 -5.87 -5.10 -11.13
C ARG A 51 -6.87 -5.83 -12.05
N GLN A 52 -6.38 -6.54 -13.06
CA GLN A 52 -7.24 -7.26 -13.99
C GLN A 52 -8.06 -8.35 -13.27
N GLU A 53 -7.44 -9.12 -12.38
CA GLU A 53 -8.11 -10.16 -11.59
C GLU A 53 -9.25 -9.60 -10.71
N VAL A 54 -9.07 -8.39 -10.17
CA VAL A 54 -10.11 -7.72 -9.39
C VAL A 54 -11.25 -7.24 -10.29
N ILE A 55 -10.94 -6.68 -11.47
CA ILE A 55 -11.95 -6.30 -12.47
C ILE A 55 -12.77 -7.53 -12.89
N ASP A 56 -12.10 -8.64 -13.21
CA ASP A 56 -12.74 -9.89 -13.63
C ASP A 56 -13.64 -10.44 -12.54
N ARG A 57 -13.24 -10.31 -11.26
CA ARG A 57 -14.06 -10.75 -10.12
C ARG A 57 -15.29 -9.88 -9.94
N ILE A 58 -15.16 -8.56 -10.04
CA ILE A 58 -16.29 -7.63 -9.96
C ILE A 58 -17.29 -7.93 -11.08
N TRP A 59 -16.79 -8.09 -12.31
CA TRP A 59 -17.61 -8.45 -13.46
C TRP A 59 -18.37 -9.75 -13.15
N LYS A 60 -17.66 -10.83 -12.82
CA LYS A 60 -18.26 -12.16 -12.58
C LYS A 60 -19.31 -12.17 -11.49
N GLN A 61 -19.13 -11.37 -10.44
CA GLN A 61 -20.02 -11.37 -9.29
C GLN A 61 -21.28 -10.51 -9.49
N PHE A 62 -21.17 -9.40 -10.22
CA PHE A 62 -22.21 -8.38 -10.23
C PHE A 62 -22.79 -8.08 -11.61
N HIS A 63 -22.06 -8.30 -12.70
CA HIS A 63 -22.46 -7.78 -14.00
C HIS A 63 -23.79 -8.35 -14.50
N GLU A 64 -24.05 -9.65 -14.31
CA GLU A 64 -25.30 -10.28 -14.74
C GLU A 64 -26.53 -9.76 -13.99
N ARG A 65 -26.38 -9.46 -12.68
CA ARG A 65 -27.49 -9.06 -11.81
C ARG A 65 -27.67 -7.55 -11.71
N ASN A 66 -26.57 -6.80 -11.83
CA ASN A 66 -26.52 -5.36 -11.67
C ASN A 66 -25.31 -4.76 -12.43
N PRO A 67 -25.41 -4.62 -13.76
CA PRO A 67 -24.31 -4.15 -14.60
C PRO A 67 -23.87 -2.72 -14.25
N GLU A 68 -24.81 -1.81 -13.96
CA GLU A 68 -24.48 -0.43 -13.57
C GLU A 68 -23.64 -0.37 -12.29
N PHE A 69 -23.92 -1.23 -11.33
CA PHE A 69 -23.13 -1.34 -10.11
C PHE A 69 -21.73 -1.90 -10.39
N ALA A 70 -21.63 -2.94 -11.22
CA ALA A 70 -20.35 -3.50 -11.64
C ALA A 70 -19.48 -2.44 -12.33
N ASP A 71 -20.05 -1.67 -13.25
CA ASP A 71 -19.34 -0.62 -13.99
C ASP A 71 -18.85 0.50 -13.06
N LYS A 72 -19.67 0.95 -12.11
CA LYS A 72 -19.26 1.94 -11.09
C LYS A 72 -18.12 1.43 -10.21
N LEU A 73 -18.12 0.15 -9.85
CA LEU A 73 -17.03 -0.47 -9.09
C LEU A 73 -15.75 -0.58 -9.92
N ILE A 74 -15.84 -1.02 -11.17
CA ILE A 74 -14.70 -1.10 -12.10
C ILE A 74 -14.12 0.31 -12.33
N GLU A 75 -14.95 1.32 -12.52
CA GLU A 75 -14.51 2.71 -12.65
C GLU A 75 -13.76 3.17 -11.40
N ARG A 76 -14.28 2.88 -10.21
CA ARG A 76 -13.61 3.23 -8.96
C ARG A 76 -12.24 2.56 -8.85
N VAL A 77 -12.15 1.26 -9.12
CA VAL A 77 -10.91 0.47 -9.06
C VAL A 77 -9.88 0.95 -10.10
N THR A 78 -10.32 1.37 -11.27
CA THR A 78 -9.43 1.80 -12.37
C THR A 78 -8.99 3.25 -12.26
N LYS A 79 -9.86 4.16 -11.79
CA LYS A 79 -9.59 5.61 -11.80
C LYS A 79 -9.20 6.20 -10.44
N ARG A 80 -9.68 5.62 -9.34
CA ARG A 80 -9.52 6.22 -8.00
C ARG A 80 -8.61 5.43 -7.07
N MET A 81 -8.36 4.16 -7.38
CA MET A 81 -7.58 3.27 -6.52
C MET A 81 -6.33 2.77 -7.24
N GLN A 82 -5.29 2.52 -6.46
CA GLN A 82 -4.06 1.89 -6.95
C GLN A 82 -3.80 0.58 -6.19
N PRO A 83 -3.39 -0.50 -6.88
CA PRO A 83 -2.79 -1.66 -6.22
C PRO A 83 -1.53 -1.20 -5.51
N ASP A 84 -1.47 -1.53 -4.22
CA ASP A 84 -0.42 -1.07 -3.36
C ASP A 84 0.08 -2.20 -2.46
N HIS A 85 1.37 -2.19 -2.18
CA HIS A 85 2.04 -3.13 -1.30
C HIS A 85 1.75 -2.76 0.16
N VAL A 86 1.02 -3.61 0.87
CA VAL A 86 0.71 -3.41 2.29
C VAL A 86 1.99 -3.36 3.11
N TRP A 87 2.90 -4.29 2.84
CA TRP A 87 4.30 -4.20 3.23
C TRP A 87 5.06 -3.44 2.15
N GLU A 88 5.40 -2.18 2.46
CA GLU A 88 6.19 -1.30 1.61
C GLU A 88 7.47 -1.99 1.10
N LEU A 89 7.68 -2.01 -0.22
CA LEU A 89 8.88 -2.61 -0.82
C LEU A 89 10.17 -1.94 -0.30
N GLN A 90 10.14 -0.62 -0.07
CA GLN A 90 11.27 0.14 0.51
C GLN A 90 11.59 -0.25 1.96
N LEU A 91 10.67 -0.99 2.61
CA LEU A 91 10.80 -1.54 3.96
C LEU A 91 11.00 -3.07 3.96
N GLY A 92 11.40 -3.66 2.82
CA GLY A 92 11.69 -5.09 2.69
C GLY A 92 10.49 -5.95 2.27
N GLY A 93 9.38 -5.34 1.85
CA GLY A 93 8.19 -6.07 1.44
C GLY A 93 8.39 -6.86 0.15
N PRO A 94 7.75 -8.03 0.01
CA PRO A 94 7.84 -8.82 -1.21
C PRO A 94 6.98 -8.20 -2.32
N ASP A 95 7.48 -8.28 -3.55
CA ASP A 95 6.78 -7.79 -4.75
C ASP A 95 5.92 -8.90 -5.36
N ASP A 96 4.84 -9.26 -4.67
CA ASP A 96 3.92 -10.29 -5.12
C ASP A 96 2.45 -9.90 -4.87
N LYS A 97 1.53 -10.60 -5.55
CA LYS A 97 0.09 -10.31 -5.50
C LYS A 97 -0.52 -10.46 -4.10
N SER A 98 0.04 -11.31 -3.25
CA SER A 98 -0.48 -11.53 -1.89
C SER A 98 -0.26 -10.31 -0.98
N ASN A 99 0.79 -9.54 -1.27
CA ASN A 99 1.10 -8.27 -0.61
C ASN A 99 0.30 -7.08 -1.18
N LEU A 100 -0.49 -7.27 -2.25
CA LEU A 100 -1.25 -6.18 -2.86
C LEU A 100 -2.65 -6.00 -2.26
N ARG A 101 -3.02 -4.73 -2.04
CA ARG A 101 -4.38 -4.29 -1.73
C ARG A 101 -4.69 -2.98 -2.45
N PHE A 102 -5.96 -2.77 -2.77
CA PHE A 102 -6.40 -1.47 -3.29
C PHE A 102 -6.53 -0.45 -2.16
N LEU A 103 -5.89 0.70 -2.34
CA LEU A 103 -5.95 1.88 -1.47
C LEU A 103 -6.26 3.13 -2.30
N ASP A 104 -6.80 4.16 -1.67
CA ASP A 104 -6.81 5.51 -2.23
C ASP A 104 -5.39 5.94 -2.62
N SER A 105 -5.26 6.38 -3.87
CA SER A 105 -3.95 6.68 -4.49
C SER A 105 -3.21 7.80 -3.75
N ARG A 106 -3.94 8.83 -3.29
CA ARG A 106 -3.34 9.98 -2.61
C ARG A 106 -2.85 9.62 -1.21
N THR A 107 -3.64 8.85 -0.48
CA THR A 107 -3.25 8.31 0.83
C THR A 107 -2.00 7.43 0.70
N ASN A 108 -1.93 6.61 -0.35
CA ASN A 108 -0.79 5.75 -0.60
C ASN A 108 0.50 6.54 -0.86
N GLU A 109 0.44 7.45 -1.84
CA GLU A 109 1.58 8.28 -2.24
C GLU A 109 2.13 9.07 -1.05
N ASP A 110 1.25 9.64 -0.22
CA ASP A 110 1.66 10.45 0.91
C ASP A 110 2.41 9.61 1.96
N ILE A 111 1.87 8.45 2.37
CA ILE A 111 2.52 7.56 3.34
C ILE A 111 3.88 7.09 2.80
N GLY A 112 3.93 6.52 1.58
CA GLY A 112 5.14 5.93 1.03
C GLY A 112 6.21 6.95 0.65
N ILE A 113 5.83 7.97 -0.13
CA ILE A 113 6.79 8.92 -0.75
C ILE A 113 7.05 10.13 0.14
N ARG A 114 6.03 10.65 0.84
CA ARG A 114 6.15 11.92 1.57
C ARG A 114 6.48 11.73 3.04
N GLN A 115 6.05 10.63 3.64
CA GLN A 115 6.31 10.35 5.05
C GLN A 115 7.48 9.37 5.23
N ILE A 116 7.41 8.16 4.67
CA ILE A 116 8.42 7.11 4.91
C ILE A 116 9.74 7.41 4.20
N ARG A 117 9.70 7.62 2.87
CA ARG A 117 10.91 7.75 2.05
C ARG A 117 11.90 8.81 2.57
N PRO A 118 11.51 10.04 2.96
CA PRO A 118 12.45 11.05 3.44
C PRO A 118 13.15 10.66 4.75
N GLN A 119 12.48 9.87 5.59
CA GLN A 119 13.02 9.42 6.87
C GLN A 119 14.03 8.27 6.72
N ILE A 120 13.96 7.51 5.62
CA ILE A 120 14.81 6.33 5.39
C ILE A 120 15.81 6.49 4.24
N ALA A 121 15.68 7.51 3.38
CA ALA A 121 16.44 7.63 2.13
C ALA A 121 17.96 7.65 2.30
N ARG A 122 18.46 8.14 3.44
CA ARG A 122 19.90 8.26 3.75
C ARG A 122 20.42 7.17 4.68
N LEU A 123 19.59 6.21 5.05
CA LEU A 123 20.00 5.11 5.91
C LEU A 123 20.78 4.07 5.08
N PRO A 124 21.77 3.40 5.68
CA PRO A 124 22.36 2.21 5.09
C PRO A 124 21.30 1.14 4.79
N ASP A 125 21.50 0.40 3.72
CA ASP A 125 20.70 -0.79 3.42
C ASP A 125 20.75 -1.78 4.59
N GLY A 126 19.64 -2.48 4.83
CA GLY A 126 19.49 -3.40 5.95
C GLY A 126 19.24 -2.74 7.31
N THR A 127 19.21 -1.41 7.41
CA THR A 127 18.91 -0.72 8.68
C THR A 127 17.53 -1.15 9.20
N PRO A 128 17.42 -1.72 10.42
CA PRO A 128 16.12 -2.10 11.00
C PRO A 128 15.24 -0.87 11.23
N ILE A 129 13.97 -0.97 10.85
CA ILE A 129 12.99 0.11 10.92
C ILE A 129 11.90 -0.22 11.94
N ARG A 130 11.54 0.77 12.77
CA ARG A 130 10.39 0.73 13.66
C ARG A 130 9.35 1.75 13.21
N ILE A 131 8.07 1.39 13.20
CA ILE A 131 6.96 2.25 12.80
C ILE A 131 6.26 2.81 14.03
N GLU A 132 6.04 4.12 14.02
CA GLU A 132 5.22 4.84 14.99
C GLU A 132 4.04 5.52 14.26
N VAL A 133 2.84 5.38 14.80
CA VAL A 133 1.60 5.83 14.15
C VAL A 133 0.96 6.96 14.95
N ILE A 134 0.70 8.07 14.27
CA ILE A 134 -0.06 9.22 14.80
C ILE A 134 -1.41 9.26 14.06
N ASP A 135 -2.51 9.04 14.79
CA ASP A 135 -3.88 9.05 14.28
C ASP A 135 -4.75 9.97 15.14
N GLU A 136 -4.57 11.29 14.95
CA GLU A 136 -5.36 12.35 15.61
C GLU A 136 -6.65 12.66 14.85
#